data_AF-A0A6B3MLA6-F1
#
_entry.id   AF-A0A6B3MLA6-F1
#
_cell.length_a   1.000
_cell.length_b   1.000
_cell.length_c   1.000
_cell.angle_alpha   90.00
_cell.angle_beta   90.00
_cell.angle_gamma   90.00
#
_symmetry.space_group_name_H-M   'P 1'
#
loop_
_entity.id
_entity.type
_entity.pdbx_description
1 polymer ?
#
loop_
_entity_poly.entity_id
_entity_poly.type
_entity_poly.pdbx_seq_one_letter_code
_entity_poly.pdbx_strand_id
1 'polypeptide(L)'
;MAIILGTLNEDNLEGLPENDIIQALDGNDIVRGREGNDIIQGNLGNDVIYGDQGDDVIQGNEGNDQLFGGEGDDVIQGGAGNDRIWGDSGNDVLQGGAGNDTFRDSGGSNHFDGGEGRDTVNFQNLINSGIKLNLAEGTGSYTDEQDQEVEQTLISIERAVGTNFNDELIGNEAHNNFFGLDGDDKYVGGAGNDTFQDSGGSNHFDGGEGRDTVNFQNLINSGIKLNLAEGTGSYTDEQNQEVAQTLISIEKAVGTNFNDELIGNEAHNNFFGLDGDDTITGGAGNDVINTGDGNNTIDSGSGLDTIQLGNGNNTIALEEGEGHDKVINFQQGLTRFGVSDASTLTFEQSNGSVNIIAADGDLLANVEGVEVSTFTDNLSSIFF
;
A
#
# COMPACT_ATOMS: atom_id res chain seq x y z
N MET A 1 -44.63 -6.18 11.68
CA MET A 1 -44.15 -7.55 11.41
C MET A 1 -44.95 -8.17 10.30
N ALA A 2 -44.62 -7.71 9.08
CA ALA A 2 -44.92 -8.45 7.88
C ALA A 2 -43.81 -9.47 7.61
N ILE A 3 -44.10 -10.40 6.70
CA ILE A 3 -43.15 -11.38 6.20
C ILE A 3 -43.18 -11.26 4.68
N ILE A 4 -42.03 -10.99 4.07
CA ILE A 4 -41.86 -10.80 2.63
C ILE A 4 -40.89 -11.87 2.15
N LEU A 5 -41.30 -12.61 1.11
CA LEU A 5 -40.51 -13.69 0.53
C LEU A 5 -40.31 -13.41 -0.94
N GLY A 6 -39.05 -13.46 -1.37
CA GLY A 6 -38.65 -13.47 -2.77
C GLY A 6 -38.90 -14.82 -3.44
N THR A 7 -38.23 -14.99 -4.57
CA THR A 7 -38.28 -16.14 -5.46
C THR A 7 -36.87 -16.70 -5.63
N LEU A 8 -36.66 -17.64 -6.54
CA LEU A 8 -35.32 -18.16 -6.83
C LEU A 8 -34.66 -17.41 -8.02
N ASN A 9 -35.08 -16.18 -8.29
CA ASN A 9 -34.52 -15.32 -9.32
C ASN A 9 -34.30 -13.93 -8.73
N GLU A 10 -33.60 -13.07 -9.48
CA GLU A 10 -33.44 -11.65 -9.13
C GLU A 10 -34.79 -10.97 -8.81
N ASP A 11 -34.90 -10.48 -7.59
CA ASP A 11 -36.07 -9.83 -7.03
C ASP A 11 -35.77 -8.38 -6.61
N ASN A 12 -36.84 -7.59 -6.54
CA ASN A 12 -36.83 -6.27 -5.92
C ASN A 12 -37.89 -6.25 -4.83
N LEU A 13 -37.43 -6.28 -3.58
CA LEU A 13 -38.26 -6.44 -2.39
C LEU A 13 -38.24 -5.14 -1.59
N GLU A 14 -39.43 -4.67 -1.21
CA GLU A 14 -39.60 -3.50 -0.34
C GLU A 14 -40.43 -3.89 0.88
N GLY A 15 -39.89 -3.55 2.05
CA GLY A 15 -40.56 -3.59 3.34
C GLY A 15 -41.68 -2.56 3.47
N LEU A 16 -42.33 -2.63 4.62
CA LEU A 16 -43.36 -1.71 5.09
C LEU A 16 -42.75 -0.79 6.17
N PRO A 17 -43.47 0.26 6.59
CA PRO A 17 -43.01 1.14 7.67
C PRO A 17 -42.94 0.53 9.08
N GLU A 18 -43.03 -0.79 9.18
CA GLU A 18 -43.03 -1.52 10.43
C GLU A 18 -41.95 -2.60 10.39
N ASN A 19 -41.48 -3.07 11.54
CA ASN A 19 -40.53 -4.18 11.60
C ASN A 19 -40.96 -5.33 10.70
N ASP A 20 -40.08 -5.85 9.87
CA ASP A 20 -40.36 -6.87 8.88
C ASP A 20 -39.37 -8.04 8.95
N ILE A 21 -39.78 -9.15 8.35
CA ILE A 21 -38.89 -10.27 8.06
C ILE A 21 -38.87 -10.43 6.55
N ILE A 22 -37.72 -10.19 5.93
CA ILE A 22 -37.54 -10.26 4.48
C ILE A 22 -36.53 -11.37 4.15
N GLN A 23 -36.92 -12.30 3.26
CA GLN A 23 -36.03 -13.34 2.76
C GLN A 23 -35.99 -13.27 1.23
N ALA A 24 -34.84 -12.97 0.65
CA ALA A 24 -34.68 -12.78 -0.79
C ALA A 24 -34.57 -14.12 -1.54
N LEU A 25 -33.84 -15.08 -0.96
CA LEU A 25 -33.62 -16.46 -1.43
C LEU A 25 -32.50 -16.55 -2.47
N ASP A 26 -32.75 -17.09 -3.67
CA ASP A 26 -31.69 -17.21 -4.68
C ASP A 26 -31.86 -16.06 -5.68
N GLY A 27 -30.78 -15.39 -6.05
CA GLY A 27 -30.86 -14.26 -6.97
C GLY A 27 -29.76 -13.25 -6.69
N ASN A 28 -29.59 -12.28 -7.57
CA ASN A 28 -28.91 -11.04 -7.19
C ASN A 28 -30.03 -10.05 -6.88
N ASP A 29 -30.35 -9.90 -5.61
CA ASP A 29 -31.56 -9.23 -5.18
C ASP A 29 -31.30 -7.79 -4.76
N ILE A 30 -32.34 -6.97 -4.84
CA ILE A 30 -32.35 -5.64 -4.24
C ILE A 30 -33.42 -5.64 -3.15
N VAL A 31 -33.01 -5.39 -1.92
CA VAL A 31 -33.90 -5.43 -0.76
C VAL A 31 -33.83 -4.11 0.00
N ARG A 32 -34.99 -3.59 0.43
CA ARG A 32 -35.11 -2.39 1.26
C ARG A 32 -36.01 -2.65 2.46
N GLY A 33 -35.51 -2.50 3.67
CA GLY A 33 -36.26 -2.61 4.94
C GLY A 33 -37.23 -1.45 5.13
N ARG A 34 -36.72 -0.22 4.99
CA ARG A 34 -37.39 1.08 5.13
C ARG A 34 -37.39 1.60 6.57
N GLU A 35 -38.52 1.50 7.28
CA GLU A 35 -38.65 2.06 8.62
C GLU A 35 -38.99 0.93 9.56
N GLY A 36 -38.38 0.90 10.74
CA GLY A 36 -38.61 -0.14 11.73
C GLY A 36 -37.41 -1.06 11.84
N ASN A 37 -37.45 -1.95 12.83
CA ASN A 37 -36.32 -2.83 13.12
C ASN A 37 -36.54 -4.16 12.37
N ASP A 38 -35.85 -4.33 11.26
CA ASP A 38 -36.07 -5.38 10.29
C ASP A 38 -35.09 -6.55 10.45
N ILE A 39 -35.50 -7.71 9.95
CA ILE A 39 -34.63 -8.88 9.79
C ILE A 39 -34.59 -9.23 8.31
N ILE A 40 -33.44 -9.06 7.69
CA ILE A 40 -33.26 -9.19 6.24
C ILE A 40 -32.21 -10.26 5.93
N GLN A 41 -32.55 -11.18 5.03
CA GLN A 41 -31.65 -12.24 4.56
C GLN A 41 -31.57 -12.25 3.03
N GLY A 42 -30.37 -12.05 2.48
CA GLY A 42 -30.06 -12.19 1.05
C GLY A 42 -30.15 -13.66 0.60
N ASN A 43 -29.29 -14.49 1.19
CA ASN A 43 -29.09 -15.93 0.93
C ASN A 43 -28.10 -16.21 -0.21
N LEU A 44 -28.53 -16.61 -1.40
CA LEU A 44 -27.61 -16.98 -2.48
C LEU A 44 -27.57 -15.93 -3.57
N GLY A 45 -26.37 -15.43 -3.88
CA GLY A 45 -26.11 -14.52 -4.99
C GLY A 45 -25.59 -13.18 -4.50
N ASN A 46 -25.30 -12.25 -5.41
CA ASN A 46 -24.68 -10.97 -5.02
C ASN A 46 -25.79 -9.94 -4.78
N ASP A 47 -26.11 -9.70 -3.53
CA ASP A 47 -27.26 -8.91 -3.12
C ASP A 47 -26.90 -7.45 -2.82
N VAL A 48 -27.92 -6.59 -2.91
CA VAL A 48 -27.86 -5.21 -2.44
C VAL A 48 -28.98 -5.00 -1.42
N ILE A 49 -28.61 -4.85 -0.16
CA ILE A 49 -29.55 -4.81 0.96
C ILE A 49 -29.41 -3.48 1.70
N TYR A 50 -30.54 -2.79 1.86
CA TYR A 50 -30.66 -1.57 2.66
C TYR A 50 -31.57 -1.83 3.86
N GLY A 51 -31.07 -1.63 5.08
CA GLY A 51 -31.89 -1.57 6.29
C GLY A 51 -32.76 -0.30 6.30
N ASP A 52 -32.12 0.83 5.99
CA ASP A 52 -32.66 2.20 5.98
C ASP A 52 -32.78 2.80 7.41
N GLN A 53 -33.95 2.79 8.07
CA GLN A 53 -34.14 3.38 9.41
C GLN A 53 -34.61 2.36 10.41
N GLY A 54 -33.94 2.28 11.56
CA GLY A 54 -34.26 1.36 12.65
C GLY A 54 -33.04 0.53 13.01
N ASP A 55 -33.16 -0.25 14.08
CA ASP A 55 -32.08 -1.17 14.47
C ASP A 55 -32.28 -2.50 13.72
N ASP A 56 -31.53 -2.70 12.63
CA ASP A 56 -31.74 -3.78 11.68
C ASP A 56 -30.79 -4.96 11.90
N VAL A 57 -31.23 -6.14 11.46
CA VAL A 57 -30.39 -7.35 11.38
C VAL A 57 -30.32 -7.81 9.94
N ILE A 58 -29.14 -7.67 9.33
CA ILE A 58 -28.90 -7.94 7.92
C ILE A 58 -27.93 -9.11 7.76
N GLN A 59 -28.27 -10.09 6.93
CA GLN A 59 -27.41 -11.22 6.58
C GLN A 59 -27.32 -11.37 5.06
N GLY A 60 -26.14 -11.15 4.48
CA GLY A 60 -25.86 -11.41 3.06
C GLY A 60 -25.89 -12.91 2.73
N ASN A 61 -25.09 -13.70 3.46
CA ASN A 61 -24.82 -15.13 3.28
C ASN A 61 -23.84 -15.44 2.13
N GLU A 62 -24.23 -16.12 1.05
CA GLU A 62 -23.28 -16.50 -0.02
C GLU A 62 -23.36 -15.47 -1.16
N GLY A 63 -22.25 -14.80 -1.48
CA GLY A 63 -22.28 -13.75 -2.48
C GLY A 63 -21.21 -12.70 -2.23
N ASN A 64 -21.00 -11.80 -3.19
CA ASN A 64 -20.26 -10.57 -2.92
C ASN A 64 -21.30 -9.45 -2.76
N ASP A 65 -21.72 -9.24 -1.52
CA ASP A 65 -22.88 -8.44 -1.19
C ASP A 65 -22.53 -6.98 -0.95
N GLN A 66 -23.55 -6.12 -1.05
CA GLN A 66 -23.50 -4.74 -0.61
C GLN A 66 -24.57 -4.53 0.46
N LEU A 67 -24.14 -4.35 1.69
CA LEU A 67 -25.02 -4.29 2.86
C LEU A 67 -24.92 -2.91 3.49
N PHE A 68 -26.06 -2.23 3.62
CA PHE A 68 -26.17 -0.90 4.20
C PHE A 68 -27.13 -0.97 5.40
N GLY A 69 -26.66 -0.64 6.59
CA GLY A 69 -27.46 -0.54 7.82
C GLY A 69 -28.37 0.67 7.75
N GLY A 70 -27.78 1.85 7.90
CA GLY A 70 -28.46 3.13 7.72
C GLY A 70 -28.49 3.94 9.01
N GLU A 71 -29.68 4.36 9.43
CA GLU A 71 -29.90 5.03 10.71
C GLU A 71 -30.33 4.01 11.77
N GLY A 72 -29.52 3.78 12.80
CA GLY A 72 -29.88 2.87 13.90
C GLY A 72 -28.69 2.07 14.39
N ASP A 73 -28.85 1.32 15.47
CA ASP A 73 -27.78 0.41 15.93
C ASP A 73 -27.92 -0.94 15.21
N ASP A 74 -27.16 -1.16 14.14
CA ASP A 74 -27.35 -2.28 13.22
C ASP A 74 -26.46 -3.50 13.51
N VAL A 75 -26.93 -4.68 13.13
CA VAL A 75 -26.15 -5.93 13.12
C VAL A 75 -26.09 -6.47 11.70
N ILE A 76 -24.91 -6.41 11.09
CA ILE A 76 -24.71 -6.78 9.69
C ILE A 76 -23.68 -7.91 9.58
N GLN A 77 -24.04 -8.96 8.85
CA GLN A 77 -23.16 -10.08 8.53
C GLN A 77 -23.09 -10.29 7.01
N GLY A 78 -21.90 -10.15 6.44
CA GLY A 78 -21.58 -10.41 5.03
C GLY A 78 -21.80 -11.88 4.69
N GLY A 79 -20.96 -12.76 5.23
CA GLY A 79 -21.05 -14.19 5.03
C GLY A 79 -19.85 -14.72 4.25
N ALA A 80 -20.05 -15.22 3.04
CA ALA A 80 -19.02 -15.81 2.20
C ALA A 80 -18.95 -15.09 0.86
N GLY A 81 -17.79 -14.52 0.55
CA GLY A 81 -17.50 -13.72 -0.63
C GLY A 81 -16.83 -12.41 -0.20
N ASN A 82 -16.61 -11.49 -1.14
CA ASN A 82 -15.96 -10.22 -0.83
C ASN A 82 -17.04 -9.15 -0.70
N ASP A 83 -17.46 -8.92 0.53
CA ASP A 83 -18.59 -8.09 0.86
C ASP A 83 -18.18 -6.63 1.06
N ARG A 84 -19.13 -5.74 0.82
CA ARG A 84 -19.01 -4.34 1.22
C ARG A 84 -20.10 -4.02 2.23
N ILE A 85 -19.68 -3.58 3.39
CA ILE A 85 -20.54 -3.41 4.55
C ILE A 85 -20.44 -1.96 5.02
N TRP A 86 -21.59 -1.31 5.11
CA TRP A 86 -21.76 0.05 5.57
C TRP A 86 -22.69 0.05 6.78
N GLY A 87 -22.18 0.40 7.96
CA GLY A 87 -23.02 0.64 9.14
C GLY A 87 -23.81 1.94 9.00
N ASP A 88 -23.11 2.97 8.51
CA ASP A 88 -23.58 4.34 8.34
C ASP A 88 -23.65 5.09 9.68
N SER A 89 -24.80 5.15 10.35
CA SER A 89 -24.95 5.95 11.58
C SER A 89 -25.57 5.16 12.71
N GLY A 90 -24.83 5.03 13.81
CA GLY A 90 -25.27 4.29 14.98
C GLY A 90 -24.12 3.56 15.62
N ASN A 91 -24.40 2.65 16.54
CA ASN A 91 -23.39 1.77 17.11
C ASN A 91 -23.59 0.37 16.53
N ASP A 92 -22.81 0.07 15.50
CA ASP A 92 -23.03 -1.08 14.65
C ASP A 92 -22.11 -2.25 14.98
N VAL A 93 -22.61 -3.45 14.71
CA VAL A 93 -21.83 -4.70 14.72
C VAL A 93 -21.73 -5.22 13.30
N LEU A 94 -20.54 -5.13 12.73
CA LEU A 94 -20.27 -5.42 11.33
C LEU A 94 -19.32 -6.61 11.22
N GLN A 95 -19.78 -7.69 10.59
CA GLN A 95 -19.03 -8.94 10.41
C GLN A 95 -18.89 -9.26 8.93
N GLY A 96 -17.66 -9.38 8.44
CA GLY A 96 -17.34 -9.71 7.05
C GLY A 96 -17.62 -11.17 6.76
N GLY A 97 -16.82 -12.04 7.38
CA GLY A 97 -17.01 -13.49 7.28
C GLY A 97 -15.85 -14.12 6.55
N ALA A 98 -16.05 -14.69 5.37
CA ALA A 98 -15.00 -15.31 4.58
C ALA A 98 -14.85 -14.61 3.24
N GLY A 99 -13.66 -14.07 2.96
CA GLY A 99 -13.36 -13.31 1.75
C GLY A 99 -12.62 -12.03 2.11
N ASN A 100 -12.41 -11.14 1.14
CA ASN A 100 -11.76 -9.85 1.41
C ASN A 100 -12.83 -8.78 1.53
N ASP A 101 -13.22 -8.47 2.75
CA ASP A 101 -14.35 -7.60 3.04
C ASP A 101 -13.91 -6.15 3.21
N THR A 102 -14.84 -5.24 2.97
CA THR A 102 -14.61 -3.81 3.14
C THR A 102 -15.72 -3.19 3.97
N PHE A 103 -15.33 -2.66 5.12
CA PHE A 103 -16.16 -1.89 6.03
C PHE A 103 -15.95 -0.40 5.81
N ARG A 104 -17.03 0.35 5.84
CA ARG A 104 -17.00 1.81 5.96
C ARG A 104 -18.08 2.21 6.94
N ASP A 105 -17.76 3.23 7.72
CA ASP A 105 -18.73 3.79 8.64
C ASP A 105 -18.61 5.32 8.72
N SER A 106 -19.66 6.00 9.19
CA SER A 106 -19.71 7.46 9.28
C SER A 106 -19.80 8.01 10.71
N GLY A 107 -19.96 7.14 11.72
CA GLY A 107 -19.79 7.52 13.12
C GLY A 107 -20.41 6.54 14.11
N GLY A 108 -20.24 6.84 15.40
CA GLY A 108 -20.68 5.99 16.49
C GLY A 108 -19.65 4.94 16.88
N SER A 109 -19.98 4.12 17.88
CA SER A 109 -19.06 3.16 18.50
C SER A 109 -19.27 1.78 17.91
N ASN A 110 -18.40 1.39 16.98
CA ASN A 110 -18.65 0.23 16.12
C ASN A 110 -17.72 -0.95 16.41
N HIS A 111 -18.20 -2.13 16.04
CA HIS A 111 -17.47 -3.39 16.13
C HIS A 111 -17.26 -3.97 14.73
N PHE A 112 -16.01 -3.95 14.25
CA PHE A 112 -15.62 -4.51 12.96
C PHE A 112 -14.93 -5.86 13.18
N ASP A 113 -15.46 -6.92 12.57
CA ASP A 113 -14.83 -8.25 12.53
C ASP A 113 -14.69 -8.69 11.07
N GLY A 114 -13.46 -8.66 10.55
CA GLY A 114 -13.18 -9.07 9.17
C GLY A 114 -13.43 -10.56 8.92
N GLY A 115 -13.07 -11.40 9.88
CA GLY A 115 -13.11 -12.85 9.73
C GLY A 115 -11.90 -13.42 8.96
N GLU A 116 -12.16 -14.28 7.98
CA GLU A 116 -11.14 -14.92 7.15
C GLU A 116 -10.88 -14.13 5.88
N GLY A 117 -9.67 -13.62 5.70
CA GLY A 117 -9.25 -13.05 4.43
C GLY A 117 -8.31 -11.89 4.64
N ARG A 118 -8.45 -10.86 3.80
CA ARG A 118 -7.71 -9.60 3.93
C ARG A 118 -8.72 -8.47 3.96
N ASP A 119 -9.03 -8.04 5.17
CA ASP A 119 -10.17 -7.18 5.41
C ASP A 119 -9.77 -5.73 5.60
N THR A 120 -10.74 -4.85 5.32
CA THR A 120 -10.48 -3.42 5.21
C THR A 120 -11.45 -2.60 6.00
N VAL A 121 -10.95 -1.75 6.89
CA VAL A 121 -11.74 -0.67 7.49
C VAL A 121 -11.39 0.66 6.82
N ASN A 122 -12.40 1.45 6.48
CA ASN A 122 -12.22 2.73 5.81
C ASN A 122 -12.90 3.88 6.57
N PHE A 123 -12.07 4.73 7.17
CA PHE A 123 -12.48 5.88 7.98
C PHE A 123 -12.40 7.22 7.24
N GLN A 124 -12.20 7.23 5.92
CA GLN A 124 -11.98 8.47 5.13
C GLN A 124 -13.11 9.51 5.21
N ASN A 125 -14.27 9.15 5.76
CA ASN A 125 -15.45 10.02 5.87
C ASN A 125 -15.72 10.49 7.29
N LEU A 126 -14.87 10.11 8.25
CA LEU A 126 -14.84 10.81 9.52
C LEU A 126 -14.29 12.21 9.25
N ILE A 127 -15.10 13.22 9.55
CA ILE A 127 -14.82 14.62 9.20
C ILE A 127 -14.35 15.47 10.39
N ASN A 128 -14.24 14.89 11.59
CA ASN A 128 -14.07 15.65 12.82
C ASN A 128 -12.62 15.67 13.33
N SER A 129 -11.94 14.52 13.28
CA SER A 129 -10.57 14.36 13.75
C SER A 129 -9.87 13.22 13.03
N GLY A 130 -8.57 13.10 13.27
CA GLY A 130 -7.82 11.89 12.95
C GLY A 130 -8.31 10.68 13.75
N ILE A 131 -8.04 9.50 13.21
CA ILE A 131 -8.32 8.20 13.82
C ILE A 131 -7.04 7.65 14.47
N LYS A 132 -7.19 7.10 15.65
CA LYS A 132 -6.15 6.26 16.27
C LYS A 132 -6.59 4.81 16.13
N LEU A 133 -5.84 3.99 15.43
CA LEU A 133 -6.08 2.56 15.28
C LEU A 133 -4.92 1.76 15.85
N ASN A 134 -5.25 0.71 16.59
CA ASN A 134 -4.31 -0.28 17.07
C ASN A 134 -4.83 -1.69 16.76
N LEU A 135 -4.38 -2.24 15.64
CA LEU A 135 -4.75 -3.57 15.18
C LEU A 135 -4.17 -4.70 16.05
N ALA A 136 -3.10 -4.44 16.82
CA ALA A 136 -2.54 -5.40 17.77
C ALA A 136 -3.42 -5.55 19.02
N GLU A 137 -4.01 -4.45 19.49
CA GLU A 137 -4.93 -4.43 20.64
C GLU A 137 -6.39 -4.63 20.23
N GLY A 138 -6.70 -4.50 18.94
CA GLY A 138 -8.05 -4.58 18.41
C GLY A 138 -8.91 -3.37 18.77
N THR A 139 -8.31 -2.19 18.87
CA THR A 139 -8.94 -0.96 19.34
C THR A 139 -8.78 0.17 18.34
N GLY A 140 -9.71 1.12 18.35
CA GLY A 140 -9.53 2.40 17.69
C GLY A 140 -10.32 3.50 18.37
N SER A 141 -9.98 4.77 18.15
CA SER A 141 -10.77 5.89 18.65
C SER A 141 -10.62 7.15 17.81
N TYR A 142 -11.69 7.93 17.71
CA TYR A 142 -11.69 9.27 17.14
C TYR A 142 -12.46 10.25 18.05
N THR A 143 -12.37 11.55 17.75
CA THR A 143 -13.12 12.59 18.46
C THR A 143 -14.34 13.03 17.64
N ASP A 144 -15.52 13.01 18.26
CA ASP A 144 -16.75 13.47 17.61
C ASP A 144 -16.93 14.99 17.59
N GLU A 145 -18.05 15.47 17.02
CA GLU A 145 -18.41 16.89 16.96
C GLU A 145 -18.65 17.55 18.34
N GLN A 146 -18.74 16.76 19.42
CA GLN A 146 -18.93 17.21 20.79
C GLN A 146 -17.64 17.10 21.63
N ASP A 147 -16.49 16.95 20.98
CA ASP A 147 -15.18 16.74 21.62
C ASP A 147 -15.17 15.50 22.54
N GLN A 148 -15.98 14.48 22.25
CA GLN A 148 -15.98 13.22 22.98
C GLN A 148 -15.23 12.14 22.20
N GLU A 149 -14.52 11.30 22.94
CA GLU A 149 -13.86 10.11 22.38
C GLU A 149 -14.90 9.04 22.06
N VAL A 150 -14.86 8.53 20.83
CA VAL A 150 -15.71 7.45 20.34
C VAL A 150 -14.82 6.26 19.99
N GLU A 151 -15.00 5.19 20.76
CA GLU A 151 -14.22 3.95 20.66
C GLU A 151 -14.70 3.06 19.51
N GLN A 152 -13.79 2.29 18.94
CA GLN A 152 -13.99 1.29 17.92
C GLN A 152 -13.36 -0.02 18.38
N THR A 153 -13.96 -1.14 17.98
CA THR A 153 -13.36 -2.47 18.13
C THR A 153 -13.01 -3.04 16.76
N LEU A 154 -11.80 -3.57 16.63
CA LEU A 154 -11.26 -4.10 15.37
C LEU A 154 -10.81 -5.54 15.60
N ILE A 155 -11.33 -6.47 14.82
CA ILE A 155 -10.98 -7.89 14.88
C ILE A 155 -10.65 -8.35 13.46
N SER A 156 -9.52 -9.05 13.31
CA SER A 156 -9.09 -9.64 12.03
C SER A 156 -9.11 -8.62 10.88
N ILE A 157 -8.46 -7.47 11.09
CA ILE A 157 -8.33 -6.41 10.08
C ILE A 157 -6.86 -6.31 9.69
N GLU A 158 -6.57 -6.31 8.38
CA GLU A 158 -5.22 -6.19 7.84
C GLU A 158 -4.99 -4.86 7.13
N ARG A 159 -6.05 -4.24 6.58
CA ARG A 159 -5.96 -2.97 5.87
C ARG A 159 -6.78 -1.89 6.57
N ALA A 160 -6.20 -0.72 6.77
CA ALA A 160 -6.94 0.44 7.24
C ALA A 160 -6.68 1.66 6.36
N VAL A 161 -7.76 2.37 6.06
CA VAL A 161 -7.73 3.72 5.48
C VAL A 161 -8.10 4.69 6.60
N GLY A 162 -7.19 5.62 6.87
CA GLY A 162 -7.34 6.70 7.83
C GLY A 162 -8.33 7.77 7.38
N THR A 163 -8.17 8.97 7.93
CA THR A 163 -9.00 10.15 7.67
C THR A 163 -8.23 11.14 6.79
N ASN A 164 -8.65 12.42 6.70
CA ASN A 164 -7.83 13.47 6.07
C ASN A 164 -7.18 14.38 7.14
N PHE A 165 -6.99 13.84 8.33
CA PHE A 165 -6.41 14.50 9.48
C PHE A 165 -5.31 13.61 10.03
N ASN A 166 -4.53 14.15 10.96
CA ASN A 166 -3.43 13.44 11.62
C ASN A 166 -3.88 12.15 12.31
N ASP A 167 -3.55 11.02 11.71
CA ASP A 167 -3.90 9.68 12.16
C ASP A 167 -2.73 9.02 12.92
N GLU A 168 -3.07 8.03 13.75
CA GLU A 168 -2.10 7.12 14.37
C GLU A 168 -2.52 5.68 14.04
N LEU A 169 -1.76 5.01 13.17
CA LEU A 169 -2.09 3.70 12.62
C LEU A 169 -1.05 2.66 13.08
N ILE A 170 -1.45 1.79 14.00
CA ILE A 170 -0.60 0.76 14.59
C ILE A 170 -1.08 -0.62 14.11
N GLY A 171 -0.18 -1.37 13.48
CA GLY A 171 -0.39 -2.72 13.00
C GLY A 171 -0.19 -3.80 14.06
N ASN A 172 -0.27 -5.04 13.63
CA ASN A 172 -0.15 -6.23 14.46
C ASN A 172 1.03 -7.10 13.99
N GLU A 173 0.94 -8.42 14.13
CA GLU A 173 1.98 -9.36 13.71
C GLU A 173 1.78 -9.87 12.26
N ALA A 174 0.70 -9.44 11.60
CA ALA A 174 0.39 -9.78 10.22
C ALA A 174 0.91 -8.70 9.27
N HIS A 175 0.84 -8.96 7.96
CA HIS A 175 1.19 -7.96 6.96
C HIS A 175 0.08 -6.91 6.84
N ASN A 176 0.32 -5.71 7.36
CA ASN A 176 -0.63 -4.61 7.38
C ASN A 176 -0.43 -3.64 6.20
N ASN A 177 -1.55 -3.10 5.72
CA ASN A 177 -1.56 -2.07 4.70
C ASN A 177 -2.29 -0.82 5.21
N PHE A 178 -1.56 0.29 5.33
CA PHE A 178 -2.11 1.54 5.83
C PHE A 178 -2.13 2.63 4.76
N PHE A 179 -3.21 3.40 4.78
CA PHE A 179 -3.42 4.56 3.92
C PHE A 179 -3.84 5.75 4.79
N GLY A 180 -2.95 6.69 5.10
CA GLY A 180 -3.26 7.85 5.96
C GLY A 180 -3.92 9.03 5.24
N LEU A 181 -3.79 9.10 3.92
CA LEU A 181 -4.34 10.18 3.07
C LEU A 181 -3.65 11.54 3.29
N ASP A 182 -4.35 12.53 3.84
CA ASP A 182 -3.84 13.88 4.13
C ASP A 182 -3.69 14.01 5.65
N GLY A 183 -2.74 14.82 6.11
CA GLY A 183 -2.51 15.00 7.54
C GLY A 183 -1.09 14.63 7.91
N ASP A 184 -0.66 14.98 9.13
CA ASP A 184 0.62 14.49 9.66
C ASP A 184 0.38 13.17 10.38
N ASP A 185 0.68 12.06 9.72
CA ASP A 185 0.31 10.72 10.15
C ASP A 185 1.47 9.97 10.81
N LYS A 186 1.11 9.08 11.73
CA LYS A 186 2.05 8.19 12.41
C LYS A 186 1.68 6.74 12.13
N TYR A 187 2.67 5.98 11.65
CA TYR A 187 2.55 4.57 11.35
C TYR A 187 3.49 3.76 12.23
N VAL A 188 3.01 2.63 12.74
CA VAL A 188 3.83 1.60 13.39
C VAL A 188 3.39 0.25 12.81
N GLY A 189 4.20 -0.39 11.99
CA GLY A 189 3.87 -1.66 11.32
C GLY A 189 3.70 -2.81 12.30
N GLY A 190 4.69 -3.02 13.16
CA GLY A 190 4.68 -4.12 14.11
C GLY A 190 5.61 -5.22 13.63
N ALA A 191 5.11 -6.44 13.45
CA ALA A 191 5.86 -7.48 12.77
C ALA A 191 5.12 -7.85 11.48
N GLY A 192 5.84 -8.17 10.42
CA GLY A 192 5.20 -8.49 9.15
C GLY A 192 5.98 -7.90 7.98
N ASN A 193 5.33 -7.78 6.83
CA ASN A 193 5.89 -7.00 5.73
C ASN A 193 4.83 -5.96 5.42
N ASP A 194 4.96 -4.82 6.08
CA ASP A 194 3.94 -3.80 6.12
C ASP A 194 4.10 -2.84 4.96
N THR A 195 3.02 -2.18 4.60
CA THR A 195 3.00 -1.18 3.53
C THR A 195 2.28 0.06 4.01
N PHE A 196 3.00 1.17 3.99
CA PHE A 196 2.49 2.50 4.31
C PHE A 196 2.39 3.31 3.02
N GLN A 197 1.21 3.87 2.76
CA GLN A 197 0.96 4.73 1.62
C GLN A 197 0.30 6.01 2.08
N ASP A 198 0.85 7.13 1.63
CA ASP A 198 0.42 8.46 2.07
C ASP A 198 0.34 9.41 0.86
N SER A 199 -0.46 10.46 0.98
CA SER A 199 -0.62 11.49 -0.06
C SER A 199 -0.18 12.90 0.38
N GLY A 200 0.19 13.12 1.64
CA GLY A 200 0.65 14.43 2.09
C GLY A 200 1.21 14.46 3.51
N GLY A 201 1.44 15.68 4.01
CA GLY A 201 1.85 15.93 5.39
C GLY A 201 3.23 15.40 5.82
N SER A 202 3.55 15.68 7.08
CA SER A 202 4.83 15.35 7.72
C SER A 202 4.70 14.06 8.52
N ASN A 203 5.02 12.92 7.89
CA ASN A 203 4.67 11.62 8.45
C ASN A 203 5.83 10.93 9.17
N HIS A 204 5.47 10.00 10.05
CA HIS A 204 6.39 9.17 10.80
C HIS A 204 6.10 7.70 10.51
N PHE A 205 7.03 7.04 9.82
CA PHE A 205 6.94 5.63 9.46
C PHE A 205 7.89 4.80 10.32
N ASP A 206 7.34 3.88 11.11
CA ASP A 206 8.09 2.83 11.80
C ASP A 206 7.63 1.47 11.28
N GLY A 207 8.47 0.81 10.47
CA GLY A 207 8.16 -0.51 9.91
C GLY A 207 8.09 -1.60 10.97
N GLY A 208 8.98 -1.55 11.95
CA GLY A 208 9.14 -2.61 12.94
C GLY A 208 9.97 -3.79 12.42
N GLU A 209 9.47 -5.01 12.58
CA GLU A 209 10.17 -6.25 12.21
C GLU A 209 9.67 -6.77 10.86
N GLY A 210 10.59 -6.96 9.93
CA GLY A 210 10.35 -7.68 8.68
C GLY A 210 10.87 -6.90 7.48
N ARG A 211 10.07 -6.77 6.41
CA ARG A 211 10.49 -6.02 5.22
C ARG A 211 9.40 -5.04 4.81
N ASP A 212 9.57 -3.82 5.29
CA ASP A 212 8.50 -2.83 5.27
C ASP A 212 8.65 -1.86 4.11
N THR A 213 7.51 -1.39 3.62
CA THR A 213 7.41 -0.57 2.42
C THR A 213 6.82 0.78 2.72
N VAL A 214 7.54 1.84 2.36
CA VAL A 214 6.96 3.18 2.19
C VAL A 214 6.69 3.44 0.70
N ASN A 215 5.51 3.96 0.40
CA ASN A 215 5.07 4.19 -0.98
C ASN A 215 4.59 5.63 -1.20
N PHE A 216 5.41 6.39 -1.92
CA PHE A 216 5.18 7.80 -2.22
C PHE A 216 4.66 8.04 -3.65
N GLN A 217 4.27 7.00 -4.39
CA GLN A 217 3.84 7.13 -5.80
C GLN A 217 2.69 8.11 -6.02
N ASN A 218 1.91 8.39 -4.97
CA ASN A 218 0.75 9.28 -4.99
C ASN A 218 1.08 10.72 -4.58
N LEU A 219 2.32 11.04 -4.20
CA LEU A 219 2.74 12.42 -4.02
C LEU A 219 2.78 13.11 -5.39
N ILE A 220 2.04 14.21 -5.51
CA ILE A 220 1.82 14.88 -6.81
C ILE A 220 2.64 16.16 -7.02
N ASN A 221 3.40 16.60 -6.02
CA ASN A 221 3.97 17.95 -6.00
C ASN A 221 5.43 18.01 -6.48
N SER A 222 6.26 17.08 -6.04
CA SER A 222 7.69 17.05 -6.33
C SER A 222 8.25 15.65 -6.07
N GLY A 223 9.51 15.45 -6.47
CA GLY A 223 10.25 14.24 -6.12
C GLY A 223 10.55 14.13 -4.64
N ILE A 224 10.63 12.91 -4.15
CA ILE A 224 10.92 12.58 -2.76
C ILE A 224 12.43 12.41 -2.57
N LYS A 225 12.94 12.95 -1.47
CA LYS A 225 14.27 12.67 -0.96
C LYS A 225 14.14 11.72 0.22
N LEU A 226 14.73 10.54 0.15
CA LEU A 226 14.72 9.55 1.23
C LEU A 226 16.16 9.15 1.56
N ASN A 227 16.46 9.10 2.85
CA ASN A 227 17.72 8.58 3.38
C ASN A 227 17.42 7.58 4.49
N LEU A 228 17.45 6.29 4.13
CA LEU A 228 17.20 5.18 5.05
C LEU A 228 18.33 4.98 6.06
N ALA A 229 19.54 5.48 5.79
CA ALA A 229 20.66 5.43 6.74
C ALA A 229 20.51 6.47 7.85
N GLU A 230 19.97 7.64 7.53
CA GLU A 230 19.69 8.71 8.50
C GLU A 230 18.30 8.62 9.11
N GLY A 231 17.40 7.82 8.52
CA GLY A 231 16.01 7.71 8.93
C GLY A 231 15.18 8.96 8.61
N THR A 232 15.52 9.64 7.52
CA THR A 232 14.93 10.94 7.14
C THR A 232 14.38 10.90 5.73
N GLY A 233 13.41 11.77 5.47
CA GLY A 233 12.99 12.09 4.12
C GLY A 233 12.40 13.49 4.02
N SER A 234 12.25 14.01 2.81
CA SER A 234 11.48 15.24 2.57
C SER A 234 11.03 15.37 1.12
N TYR A 235 9.92 16.08 0.93
CA TYR A 235 9.46 16.55 -0.37
C TYR A 235 9.12 18.04 -0.30
N THR A 236 8.88 18.67 -1.45
CA THR A 236 8.41 20.06 -1.54
C THR A 236 6.91 20.11 -1.83
N ASP A 237 6.15 20.84 -1.00
CA ASP A 237 4.71 21.02 -1.17
C ASP A 237 4.33 22.08 -2.23
N GLU A 238 3.02 22.26 -2.45
CA GLU A 238 2.48 23.25 -3.39
C GLU A 238 2.84 24.71 -3.03
N GLN A 239 3.20 24.97 -1.76
CA GLN A 239 3.63 26.28 -1.27
C GLN A 239 5.17 26.45 -1.29
N ASN A 240 5.89 25.53 -1.94
CA ASN A 240 7.35 25.47 -1.99
C ASN A 240 8.00 25.40 -0.61
N GLN A 241 7.32 24.78 0.35
CA GLN A 241 7.89 24.47 1.66
C GLN A 241 8.36 23.02 1.68
N GLU A 242 9.43 22.78 2.43
CA GLU A 242 9.92 21.43 2.69
C GLU A 242 9.03 20.76 3.74
N VAL A 243 8.55 19.56 3.42
CA VAL A 243 7.76 18.72 4.31
C VAL A 243 8.57 17.49 4.65
N ALA A 244 8.91 17.35 5.93
CA ALA A 244 9.81 16.31 6.43
C ALA A 244 9.07 14.99 6.65
N GLN A 245 9.77 13.88 6.47
CA GLN A 245 9.35 12.51 6.76
C GLN A 245 10.35 11.89 7.75
N THR A 246 9.88 11.01 8.61
CA THR A 246 10.73 10.18 9.47
C THR A 246 10.56 8.72 9.06
N LEU A 247 11.68 8.00 8.95
CA LEU A 247 11.73 6.61 8.51
C LEU A 247 12.48 5.78 9.54
N ILE A 248 11.87 4.72 10.04
CA ILE A 248 12.46 3.79 10.99
C ILE A 248 12.16 2.38 10.50
N SER A 249 13.19 1.54 10.43
CA SER A 249 13.07 0.14 9.99
C SER A 249 12.31 -0.03 8.66
N ILE A 250 12.75 0.71 7.63
CA ILE A 250 12.19 0.62 6.28
C ILE A 250 13.25 0.05 5.34
N GLU A 251 12.89 -1.00 4.61
CA GLU A 251 13.79 -1.66 3.65
C GLU A 251 13.37 -1.42 2.21
N LYS A 252 12.08 -1.15 1.95
CA LYS A 252 11.57 -0.88 0.62
C LYS A 252 10.99 0.52 0.51
N ALA A 253 11.45 1.26 -0.50
CA ALA A 253 10.89 2.57 -0.82
C ALA A 253 10.47 2.64 -2.29
N VAL A 254 9.25 3.14 -2.50
CA VAL A 254 8.74 3.52 -3.81
C VAL A 254 8.69 5.04 -3.85
N GLY A 255 9.42 5.59 -4.82
CA GLY A 255 9.49 7.01 -5.11
C GLY A 255 8.19 7.57 -5.70
N THR A 256 8.32 8.72 -6.34
CA THR A 256 7.24 9.45 -7.02
C THR A 256 7.37 9.27 -8.54
N ASN A 257 6.62 10.01 -9.36
CA ASN A 257 6.86 10.09 -10.81
C ASN A 257 7.68 11.33 -11.21
N PHE A 258 8.46 11.85 -10.27
CA PHE A 258 9.35 12.99 -10.42
C PHE A 258 10.77 12.57 -10.05
N ASN A 259 11.73 13.46 -10.26
CA ASN A 259 13.13 13.21 -9.93
C ASN A 259 13.32 12.99 -8.42
N ASP A 260 13.55 11.75 -8.04
CA ASP A 260 13.72 11.34 -6.65
C ASP A 260 15.21 11.23 -6.27
N GLU A 261 15.48 11.29 -4.96
CA GLU A 261 16.79 11.01 -4.37
C GLU A 261 16.61 9.93 -3.31
N LEU A 262 17.08 8.71 -3.57
CA LEU A 262 16.87 7.55 -2.72
C LEU A 262 18.22 7.04 -2.22
N ILE A 263 18.44 7.07 -0.90
CA ILE A 263 19.68 6.64 -0.27
C ILE A 263 19.35 5.51 0.70
N GLY A 264 19.98 4.35 0.51
CA GLY A 264 19.85 3.19 1.37
C GLY A 264 20.79 3.20 2.57
N ASN A 265 20.82 2.08 3.28
CA ASN A 265 21.58 1.87 4.51
C ASN A 265 22.46 0.63 4.38
N GLU A 266 22.79 -0.04 5.50
CA GLU A 266 23.64 -1.23 5.51
C GLU A 266 22.84 -2.54 5.34
N ALA A 267 21.51 -2.44 5.21
CA ALA A 267 20.61 -3.56 5.03
C ALA A 267 20.26 -3.73 3.55
N HIS A 268 19.66 -4.87 3.20
CA HIS A 268 19.23 -5.12 1.83
C HIS A 268 18.01 -4.25 1.49
N ASN A 269 18.21 -3.20 0.71
CA ASN A 269 17.18 -2.26 0.33
C ASN A 269 16.54 -2.59 -1.02
N ASN A 270 15.30 -2.14 -1.22
CA ASN A 270 14.58 -2.31 -2.46
C ASN A 270 13.98 -0.96 -2.91
N PHE A 271 14.51 -0.41 -3.99
CA PHE A 271 14.15 0.90 -4.49
C PHE A 271 13.39 0.83 -5.81
N PHE A 272 12.35 1.66 -5.92
CA PHE A 272 11.60 1.89 -7.16
C PHE A 272 11.54 3.39 -7.43
N GLY A 273 12.30 3.87 -8.42
CA GLY A 273 12.31 5.28 -8.84
C GLY A 273 11.07 5.71 -9.63
N LEU A 274 10.49 4.79 -10.41
CA LEU A 274 9.36 5.06 -11.34
C LEU A 274 9.77 6.00 -12.49
N ASP A 275 8.96 7.00 -12.83
CA ASP A 275 9.32 7.98 -13.86
C ASP A 275 10.11 9.12 -13.21
N GLY A 276 11.12 9.67 -13.88
CA GLY A 276 11.91 10.77 -13.34
C GLY A 276 13.39 10.62 -13.64
N ASP A 277 14.15 11.71 -13.55
CA ASP A 277 15.61 11.59 -13.53
C ASP A 277 16.05 11.35 -12.08
N ASP A 278 16.10 10.08 -11.66
CA ASP A 278 16.30 9.71 -10.26
C ASP A 278 17.78 9.56 -9.90
N THR A 279 18.11 9.82 -8.63
CA THR A 279 19.43 9.51 -8.05
C THR A 279 19.26 8.45 -6.97
N ILE A 280 19.86 7.28 -7.15
CA ILE A 280 19.71 6.16 -6.23
C ILE A 280 21.09 5.70 -5.74
N THR A 281 21.29 5.70 -4.43
CA THR A 281 22.46 5.13 -3.75
C THR A 281 22.02 3.94 -2.91
N GLY A 282 22.44 2.71 -3.23
CA GLY A 282 22.04 1.49 -2.53
C GLY A 282 22.60 1.40 -1.11
N GLY A 283 23.91 1.67 -0.95
CA GLY A 283 24.56 1.65 0.36
C GLY A 283 25.37 0.37 0.55
N ALA A 284 25.12 -0.39 1.60
CA ALA A 284 25.69 -1.71 1.74
C ALA A 284 24.59 -2.74 1.86
N GLY A 285 24.81 -3.95 1.35
CA GLY A 285 23.79 -4.99 1.36
C GLY A 285 23.72 -5.69 0.01
N ASN A 286 22.64 -6.44 -0.22
CA ASN A 286 22.35 -6.95 -1.55
C ASN A 286 21.06 -6.29 -1.99
N ASP A 287 21.20 -5.16 -2.64
CA ASP A 287 20.12 -4.24 -2.95
C ASP A 287 19.44 -4.60 -4.27
N VAL A 288 18.18 -4.19 -4.38
CA VAL A 288 17.40 -4.30 -5.62
C VAL A 288 16.96 -2.91 -6.02
N ILE A 289 17.47 -2.43 -7.14
CA ILE A 289 17.19 -1.08 -7.64
C ILE A 289 16.43 -1.23 -8.96
N ASN A 290 15.19 -0.75 -9.00
CA ASN A 290 14.45 -0.53 -10.22
C ASN A 290 14.37 0.97 -10.49
N THR A 291 15.11 1.43 -11.50
CA THR A 291 15.22 2.86 -11.77
C THR A 291 13.97 3.44 -12.42
N GLY A 292 13.16 2.61 -13.07
CA GLY A 292 12.12 3.08 -13.99
C GLY A 292 12.66 4.01 -15.10
N ASP A 293 11.77 4.79 -15.71
CA ASP A 293 12.05 5.57 -16.92
C ASP A 293 12.62 6.96 -16.60
N GLY A 294 13.68 7.35 -17.30
CA GLY A 294 14.33 8.66 -17.18
C GLY A 294 15.85 8.55 -17.23
N ASN A 295 16.55 9.67 -17.02
CA ASN A 295 18.01 9.70 -17.01
C ASN A 295 18.52 9.50 -15.58
N ASN A 296 18.58 8.24 -15.15
CA ASN A 296 18.86 7.92 -13.77
C ASN A 296 20.36 7.89 -13.48
N THR A 297 20.74 8.25 -12.25
CA THR A 297 22.10 8.13 -11.72
C THR A 297 22.08 7.13 -10.57
N ILE A 298 22.88 6.07 -10.67
CA ILE A 298 22.87 4.94 -9.76
C ILE A 298 24.28 4.75 -9.20
N ASP A 299 24.33 4.57 -7.90
CA ASP A 299 25.47 4.04 -7.16
C ASP A 299 24.95 2.86 -6.35
N SER A 300 25.21 1.63 -6.76
CA SER A 300 24.75 0.44 -6.03
C SER A 300 25.35 0.38 -4.64
N GLY A 301 26.58 0.88 -4.49
CA GLY A 301 27.36 0.71 -3.28
C GLY A 301 27.97 -0.68 -3.19
N SER A 302 27.90 -1.29 -2.01
CA SER A 302 28.61 -2.52 -1.67
C SER A 302 27.70 -3.73 -1.52
N GLY A 303 28.16 -4.86 -2.05
CA GLY A 303 27.50 -6.16 -1.94
C GLY A 303 26.80 -6.56 -3.25
N LEU A 304 26.06 -7.67 -3.27
CA LEU A 304 25.62 -8.26 -4.54
C LEU A 304 24.30 -7.63 -5.00
N ASP A 305 24.40 -6.53 -5.74
CA ASP A 305 23.23 -5.73 -6.09
C ASP A 305 22.60 -6.16 -7.42
N THR A 306 21.31 -5.87 -7.57
CA THR A 306 20.57 -6.06 -8.82
C THR A 306 19.94 -4.76 -9.27
N ILE A 307 20.43 -4.24 -10.39
CA ILE A 307 19.97 -3.01 -11.01
C ILE A 307 19.16 -3.36 -12.26
N GLN A 308 17.86 -3.04 -12.22
CA GLN A 308 16.97 -3.08 -13.36
C GLN A 308 16.77 -1.67 -13.91
N LEU A 309 17.25 -1.43 -15.13
CA LEU A 309 17.11 -0.16 -15.81
C LEU A 309 15.76 -0.06 -16.54
N GLY A 310 15.19 1.14 -16.56
CA GLY A 310 14.17 1.55 -17.52
C GLY A 310 14.77 2.30 -18.71
N ASN A 311 13.91 2.99 -19.48
CA ASN A 311 14.35 3.79 -20.62
C ASN A 311 15.10 5.04 -20.17
N GLY A 312 15.92 5.62 -21.06
CA GLY A 312 16.58 6.90 -20.81
C GLY A 312 18.08 6.76 -20.59
N ASN A 313 18.78 7.90 -20.46
CA ASN A 313 20.24 7.90 -20.38
C ASN A 313 20.70 7.65 -18.94
N ASN A 314 20.96 6.39 -18.62
CA ASN A 314 21.31 5.98 -17.26
C ASN A 314 22.83 6.04 -17.03
N THR A 315 23.24 6.46 -15.84
CA THR A 315 24.63 6.50 -15.38
C THR A 315 24.77 5.61 -14.16
N ILE A 316 25.69 4.66 -14.18
CA ILE A 316 25.93 3.71 -13.07
C ILE A 316 27.39 3.89 -12.62
N ALA A 317 27.62 4.15 -11.33
CA ALA A 317 28.94 4.06 -10.73
C ALA A 317 29.29 2.60 -10.49
N LEU A 318 30.49 2.16 -10.92
CA LEU A 318 31.04 0.85 -10.57
C LEU A 318 32.29 1.09 -9.72
N GLU A 319 32.26 0.64 -8.47
CA GLU A 319 33.39 0.76 -7.55
C GLU A 319 34.22 -0.53 -7.52
N GLU A 320 35.55 -0.40 -7.35
CA GLU A 320 36.45 -1.56 -7.23
C GLU A 320 36.35 -2.15 -5.81
N GLY A 321 36.25 -3.47 -5.71
CA GLY A 321 36.23 -4.22 -4.46
C GLY A 321 34.86 -4.33 -3.80
N GLU A 322 33.86 -3.68 -4.37
CA GLU A 322 32.48 -3.69 -3.96
C GLU A 322 31.68 -4.56 -4.94
N GLY A 323 30.93 -5.52 -4.44
CA GLY A 323 29.76 -6.08 -5.12
C GLY A 323 29.85 -6.56 -6.57
N HIS A 324 29.69 -7.87 -6.81
CA HIS A 324 29.52 -8.39 -8.17
C HIS A 324 28.13 -8.07 -8.74
N ASP A 325 27.89 -6.82 -9.09
CA ASP A 325 26.57 -6.28 -9.40
C ASP A 325 25.97 -6.88 -10.65
N LYS A 326 24.64 -6.98 -10.67
CA LYS A 326 23.88 -7.47 -11.81
C LYS A 326 23.11 -6.34 -12.45
N VAL A 327 23.37 -6.07 -13.74
CA VAL A 327 22.65 -5.04 -14.50
C VAL A 327 21.78 -5.70 -15.57
N ILE A 328 20.48 -5.36 -15.55
CA ILE A 328 19.45 -5.91 -16.43
C ILE A 328 18.82 -4.77 -17.25
N ASN A 329 18.32 -5.11 -18.44
CA ASN A 329 17.71 -4.16 -19.40
C ASN A 329 18.67 -3.07 -19.89
N PHE A 330 19.95 -3.39 -20.04
CA PHE A 330 20.93 -2.48 -20.61
C PHE A 330 20.53 -1.99 -22.01
N GLN A 331 20.68 -0.68 -22.25
CA GLN A 331 20.43 -0.06 -23.55
C GLN A 331 21.72 0.59 -24.09
N GLN A 332 22.24 0.06 -25.19
CA GLN A 332 23.47 0.56 -25.81
C GLN A 332 23.33 2.03 -26.22
N GLY A 333 24.30 2.85 -25.81
CA GLY A 333 24.33 4.29 -26.13
C GLY A 333 23.45 5.15 -25.24
N LEU A 334 22.66 4.54 -24.35
CA LEU A 334 21.87 5.23 -23.33
C LEU A 334 22.45 4.99 -21.94
N THR A 335 22.98 3.79 -21.65
CA THR A 335 23.64 3.50 -20.37
C THR A 335 25.14 3.80 -20.40
N ARG A 336 25.65 4.45 -19.34
CA ARG A 336 27.08 4.70 -19.12
C ARG A 336 27.52 4.19 -17.74
N PHE A 337 28.72 3.63 -17.67
CA PHE A 337 29.37 3.13 -16.46
C PHE A 337 30.55 4.02 -16.08
N GLY A 338 30.57 4.51 -14.84
CA GLY A 338 31.69 5.26 -14.27
C GLY A 338 32.71 4.29 -13.73
N VAL A 339 33.97 4.41 -14.15
CA VAL A 339 35.09 3.55 -13.72
C VAL A 339 36.37 4.36 -13.57
N SER A 340 37.30 3.89 -12.74
CA SER A 340 38.59 4.54 -12.47
C SER A 340 39.47 4.68 -13.73
N ASP A 341 39.63 3.60 -14.51
CA ASP A 341 40.36 3.56 -15.78
C ASP A 341 39.80 2.48 -16.72
N ALA A 342 38.95 2.89 -17.65
CA ALA A 342 38.31 2.02 -18.64
C ALA A 342 39.31 1.27 -19.56
N SER A 343 40.55 1.75 -19.70
CA SER A 343 41.55 1.11 -20.56
C SER A 343 42.10 -0.19 -19.99
N THR A 344 41.84 -0.44 -18.71
CA THR A 344 42.36 -1.60 -17.97
C THR A 344 41.34 -2.72 -17.81
N LEU A 345 40.09 -2.50 -18.24
CA LEU A 345 39.00 -3.46 -18.10
C LEU A 345 39.16 -4.66 -19.02
N THR A 346 38.68 -5.81 -18.53
CA THR A 346 38.52 -7.03 -19.31
C THR A 346 37.05 -7.46 -19.36
N PHE A 347 36.65 -8.08 -20.48
CA PHE A 347 35.25 -8.45 -20.74
C PHE A 347 35.14 -9.94 -21.05
N GLU A 348 34.34 -10.66 -20.28
CA GLU A 348 34.14 -12.10 -20.45
C GLU A 348 32.67 -12.44 -20.72
N GLN A 349 32.41 -13.20 -21.79
CA GLN A 349 31.06 -13.69 -22.09
C GLN A 349 30.74 -14.92 -21.23
N SER A 350 29.55 -14.93 -20.62
CA SER A 350 29.00 -16.11 -19.96
C SER A 350 27.49 -16.18 -20.19
N ASN A 351 26.98 -17.26 -20.79
CA ASN A 351 25.54 -17.57 -20.89
C ASN A 351 24.60 -16.41 -21.33
N GLY A 352 25.04 -15.55 -22.24
CA GLY A 352 24.23 -14.41 -22.71
C GLY A 352 24.33 -13.13 -21.87
N SER A 353 25.27 -13.09 -20.92
CA SER A 353 25.71 -11.88 -20.21
C SER A 353 27.21 -11.63 -20.37
N VAL A 354 27.64 -10.40 -20.08
CA VAL A 354 29.04 -9.97 -20.12
C VAL A 354 29.47 -9.55 -18.72
N ASN A 355 30.55 -10.15 -18.24
CA ASN A 355 31.26 -9.71 -17.05
C ASN A 355 32.19 -8.54 -17.41
N ILE A 356 32.11 -7.44 -16.66
CA ILE A 356 33.06 -6.32 -16.67
C ILE A 356 34.01 -6.53 -15.49
N ILE A 357 35.30 -6.70 -15.76
CA ILE A 357 36.29 -7.12 -14.77
C ILE A 357 37.43 -6.10 -14.72
N ALA A 358 37.78 -5.66 -13.52
CA ALA A 358 38.86 -4.71 -13.24
C ALA A 358 40.26 -5.33 -13.44
N ALA A 359 41.29 -4.49 -13.43
CA ALA A 359 42.67 -4.88 -13.74
C ALA A 359 43.28 -5.87 -12.71
N ASP A 360 42.81 -5.81 -11.47
CA ASP A 360 43.22 -6.68 -10.36
C ASP A 360 42.45 -8.01 -10.33
N GLY A 361 41.49 -8.18 -11.24
CA GLY A 361 40.67 -9.38 -11.39
C GLY A 361 39.32 -9.31 -10.68
N ASP A 362 38.95 -8.16 -10.12
CA ASP A 362 37.66 -7.96 -9.48
C ASP A 362 36.49 -7.89 -10.49
N LEU A 363 35.36 -8.48 -10.15
CA LEU A 363 34.16 -8.48 -11.01
C LEU A 363 33.29 -7.28 -10.63
N LEU A 364 33.31 -6.25 -11.48
CA LEU A 364 32.56 -5.02 -11.25
C LEU A 364 31.07 -5.16 -11.56
N ALA A 365 30.73 -5.84 -12.65
CA ALA A 365 29.33 -6.03 -13.04
C ALA A 365 29.13 -7.21 -13.99
N ASN A 366 27.99 -7.87 -13.89
CA ASN A 366 27.42 -8.77 -14.89
C ASN A 366 26.26 -8.08 -15.60
N VAL A 367 26.42 -7.80 -16.90
CA VAL A 367 25.38 -7.16 -17.72
C VAL A 367 24.65 -8.20 -18.56
N GLU A 368 23.34 -8.36 -18.36
CA GLU A 368 22.53 -9.35 -19.06
C GLU A 368 22.07 -8.89 -20.45
N GLY A 369 21.92 -9.84 -21.37
CA GLY A 369 21.32 -9.61 -22.69
C GLY A 369 22.24 -8.93 -23.71
N VAL A 370 23.56 -8.94 -23.47
CA VAL A 370 24.56 -8.28 -24.29
C VAL A 370 25.72 -9.20 -24.68
N GLU A 371 26.41 -8.85 -25.76
CA GLU A 371 27.63 -9.51 -26.21
C GLU A 371 28.87 -8.67 -25.92
N VAL A 372 30.04 -9.31 -25.81
CA VAL A 372 31.31 -8.62 -25.51
C VAL A 372 31.63 -7.48 -26.49
N SER A 373 31.26 -7.62 -27.78
CA SER A 373 31.49 -6.58 -28.79
C SER A 373 30.81 -5.25 -28.47
N THR A 374 29.73 -5.28 -27.68
CA THR A 374 29.05 -4.07 -27.20
C THR A 374 30.01 -3.15 -26.46
N PHE A 375 30.90 -3.72 -25.65
CA PHE A 375 31.82 -2.98 -24.79
C PHE A 375 33.13 -2.63 -25.50
N THR A 376 33.66 -3.51 -26.36
CA THR A 376 34.97 -3.28 -26.99
C THR A 376 34.94 -2.22 -28.10
N ASP A 377 33.84 -2.11 -28.85
CA ASP A 377 33.77 -1.23 -30.02
C ASP A 377 33.36 0.22 -29.66
N ASN A 378 32.88 0.43 -28.43
CA ASN A 378 32.18 1.65 -28.01
C ASN A 378 32.61 2.14 -26.61
N LEU A 379 33.86 1.86 -26.23
CA LEU A 379 34.40 2.16 -24.89
C LEU A 379 34.12 3.60 -24.43
N SER A 380 34.38 4.61 -25.27
CA SER A 380 34.20 6.02 -24.90
C SER A 380 32.74 6.47 -24.76
N SER A 381 31.80 5.73 -25.35
CA SER A 381 30.36 6.03 -25.19
C SER A 381 29.74 5.28 -24.01
N ILE A 382 30.37 4.19 -23.56
CA ILE A 382 29.87 3.35 -22.46
C ILE A 382 30.56 3.71 -21.16
N PHE A 383 31.84 4.07 -21.16
CA PHE A 383 32.59 4.42 -19.97
C PHE A 383 32.94 5.90 -19.94
N PHE A 384 33.11 6.48 -18.74
CA PHE A 384 33.45 7.90 -18.57
C PHE A 384 34.46 8.16 -17.48
#